data_AF-A0A7Y4LVW7-F1
#
_entry.id   AF-A0A7Y4LVW7-F1
#
_cell.length_a   1.000
_cell.length_b   1.000
_cell.length_c   1.000
_cell.angle_alpha   90.00
_cell.angle_beta   90.00
_cell.angle_gamma   90.00
#
_symmetry.space_group_name_H-M   'P 1'
#
loop_
_entity.id
_entity.type
_entity.pdbx_description
1 polymer ?
#
loop_
_entity_poly.entity_id
_entity_poly.type
_entity_poly.pdbx_seq_one_letter_code
_entity_poly.pdbx_strand_id
1 'polypeptide(L)'
;MSEEISPIIVVALEIADPVLADRLALLLGGVAGVRLARPGESAAVALVSRDAQAVVEPADIDLTPRERDVLALMAEGASNKAIARQLGISVHTAKFHVGSLLDKLDATGRTDAVAHAARRGVINL
;
A
#
# COMPACT_ATOMS: atom_id res chain seq x y z
N MET A 1 19.80 23.30 37.93
CA MET A 1 18.99 22.11 37.67
C MET A 1 17.86 22.53 36.76
N SER A 2 18.06 22.36 35.45
CA SER A 2 17.03 22.65 34.45
C SER A 2 16.36 21.33 34.13
N GLU A 3 15.07 21.20 34.42
CA GLU A 3 14.26 20.06 33.96
C GLU A 3 14.21 20.12 32.43
N GLU A 4 14.89 19.17 31.77
CA GLU A 4 14.74 18.91 30.35
C GLU A 4 13.32 18.34 30.14
N ILE A 5 12.37 19.20 29.76
CA ILE A 5 11.01 18.78 29.41
C ILE A 5 11.12 17.93 28.13
N SER A 6 11.12 16.61 28.29
CA SER A 6 11.09 15.68 27.17
C SER A 6 9.82 15.94 26.33
N PRO A 7 9.91 16.03 24.99
CA PRO A 7 8.76 16.35 24.15
C PRO A 7 7.70 15.25 24.27
N ILE A 8 6.49 15.63 24.67
CA ILE A 8 5.34 14.73 24.79
C ILE A 8 4.64 14.65 23.43
N ILE A 9 4.56 13.45 22.87
CA ILE A 9 3.85 13.14 21.63
C ILE A 9 2.40 12.81 21.97
N VAL A 10 1.47 13.56 21.39
CA VAL A 10 0.02 13.33 21.54
C VAL A 10 -0.52 12.58 20.33
N VAL A 11 -1.20 11.46 20.57
CA VAL A 11 -1.71 10.53 19.55
C VAL A 11 -3.23 10.42 19.63
N ALA A 12 -3.92 10.52 18.50
CA ALA A 12 -5.35 10.20 18.35
C ALA A 12 -5.54 8.96 17.47
N LEU A 13 -6.44 8.06 17.89
CA LEU A 13 -6.83 6.83 17.19
C LEU A 13 -8.36 6.72 17.26
N GLU A 14 -9.03 6.60 16.12
CA GLU A 14 -10.47 6.30 16.08
C GLU A 14 -10.65 4.79 15.89
N ILE A 15 -11.25 4.13 16.87
CA ILE A 15 -11.38 2.67 16.92
C ILE A 15 -12.86 2.35 17.13
N ALA A 16 -13.46 1.64 16.18
CA ALA A 16 -14.87 1.25 16.23
C ALA A 16 -15.17 0.18 17.30
N ASP A 17 -14.18 -0.65 17.63
CA ASP A 17 -14.29 -1.68 18.67
C ASP A 17 -13.84 -1.13 20.05
N PRO A 18 -14.76 -1.01 21.03
CA PRO A 18 -14.43 -0.47 22.35
C PRO A 18 -13.47 -1.38 23.14
N VAL A 19 -13.51 -2.71 22.95
CA VAL A 19 -12.62 -3.64 23.65
C VAL A 19 -11.18 -3.48 23.17
N LEU A 20 -11.02 -3.29 21.86
CA LEU A 20 -9.72 -3.02 21.27
C LEU A 20 -9.16 -1.66 21.71
N ALA A 21 -10.02 -0.63 21.78
CA ALA A 21 -9.64 0.70 22.25
C ALA A 21 -9.09 0.65 23.69
N ASP A 22 -9.77 -0.04 24.59
CA ASP A 22 -9.33 -0.18 25.99
C ASP A 22 -8.00 -0.93 26.12
N ARG A 23 -7.82 -2.01 25.35
CA ARG A 23 -6.57 -2.78 25.33
C ARG A 23 -5.39 -1.94 24.85
N LEU A 24 -5.58 -1.13 23.81
CA LEU A 24 -4.56 -0.23 23.29
C LEU A 24 -4.26 0.90 24.28
N ALA A 25 -5.28 1.44 24.94
CA ALA A 25 -5.09 2.46 25.96
C ALA A 25 -4.20 1.96 27.11
N LEU A 26 -4.40 0.72 27.55
CA LEU A 26 -3.61 0.08 28.60
C LEU A 26 -2.15 -0.14 28.17
N LEU A 27 -1.92 -0.60 26.94
CA LEU A 27 -0.57 -0.88 26.43
C LEU A 27 0.24 0.40 26.21
N LEU A 28 -0.40 1.45 25.70
CA LEU A 28 0.27 2.71 25.34
C LEU A 28 0.40 3.68 26.52
N GLY A 29 -0.43 3.54 27.56
CA GLY A 29 -0.38 4.40 28.75
C GLY A 29 0.94 4.32 29.55
N GLY A 30 1.75 3.27 29.33
CA GLY A 30 3.07 3.09 29.96
C GLY A 30 4.25 3.60 29.14
N VAL A 31 4.04 4.10 27.93
CA VAL A 31 5.13 4.53 27.04
C VAL A 31 5.56 5.95 27.40
N ALA A 32 6.80 6.10 27.86
CA ALA A 32 7.36 7.40 28.18
C ALA A 32 7.34 8.34 26.96
N GLY A 33 6.82 9.55 27.15
CA GLY A 33 6.71 10.55 26.08
C GLY A 33 5.52 10.38 25.13
N VAL A 34 4.58 9.45 25.40
CA VAL A 34 3.36 9.26 24.60
C VAL A 34 2.13 9.52 25.44
N ARG A 35 1.17 10.25 24.88
CA ARG A 35 -0.14 10.51 25.48
C ARG A 35 -1.26 10.29 24.48
N LEU A 36 -2.32 9.63 24.95
CA LEU A 36 -3.55 9.46 24.17
C LEU A 36 -4.41 10.73 24.24
N ALA A 37 -4.91 11.16 23.09
CA ALA A 37 -5.82 12.29 22.97
C ALA A 37 -7.21 11.92 23.50
N ARG A 38 -7.88 12.89 24.13
CA ARG A 38 -9.30 12.78 24.50
C ARG A 38 -10.19 12.99 23.27
N PRO A 39 -11.43 12.48 23.26
CA PRO A 39 -12.39 12.81 22.20
C PRO A 39 -12.52 14.33 22.02
N GLY A 40 -12.30 14.82 20.79
CA GLY A 40 -12.33 16.25 20.46
C GLY A 40 -11.03 17.03 20.75
N GLU A 41 -9.95 16.36 21.16
CA GLU A 41 -8.64 16.98 21.39
C GLU A 41 -7.75 16.89 20.13
N SER A 42 -7.08 17.99 19.76
CA SER A 42 -6.11 17.99 18.66
C SER A 42 -4.85 17.19 19.01
N ALA A 43 -4.50 16.21 18.19
CA ALA A 43 -3.28 15.41 18.33
C ALA A 43 -2.12 15.98 17.51
N ALA A 44 -0.90 15.85 18.04
CA ALA A 44 0.33 16.32 17.40
C ALA A 44 0.87 15.34 16.36
N VAL A 45 0.53 14.05 16.46
CA VAL A 45 0.95 12.97 15.56
C VAL A 45 -0.18 11.95 15.39
N ALA A 46 -0.39 11.47 14.15
CA ALA A 46 -1.24 10.30 13.88
C ALA A 46 -0.37 9.03 13.82
N LEU A 47 -0.65 8.04 14.67
CA LEU A 47 -0.02 6.71 14.57
C LEU A 47 -0.81 5.86 13.58
N VAL A 48 -0.27 5.68 12.37
CA VAL A 48 -0.75 4.69 11.40
C VAL A 48 -0.03 3.38 11.68
N SER A 49 -0.78 2.32 12.02
CA SER A 49 -0.23 0.99 12.23
C SER A 49 0.51 0.52 10.97
N ARG A 50 1.79 0.15 11.09
CA ARG A 50 2.57 -0.44 9.97
C ARG A 50 2.23 -1.90 9.66
N ASP A 51 1.19 -2.46 10.27
CA ASP A 51 0.55 -3.71 9.83
C ASP A 51 -0.81 -3.49 9.12
N ALA A 52 -1.19 -2.22 8.90
CA ALA A 52 -2.01 -1.85 7.77
C ALA A 52 -1.07 -1.06 6.84
N GLN A 53 -0.35 -1.77 5.97
CA GLN A 53 0.50 -1.14 4.97
C GLN A 53 -0.26 0.03 4.34
N ALA A 54 0.41 1.17 4.35
CA ALA A 54 -0.03 2.38 3.67
C ALA A 54 -0.67 2.01 2.34
N VAL A 55 -1.97 2.27 2.23
CA VAL A 55 -2.49 2.82 0.99
C VAL A 55 -1.77 4.17 0.87
N VAL A 56 -0.55 4.12 0.37
CA VAL A 56 -0.05 5.17 -0.51
C VAL A 56 -1.18 5.23 -1.53
N GLU A 57 -1.96 6.32 -1.50
CA GLU A 57 -2.82 6.69 -2.62
C GLU A 57 -2.07 6.26 -3.88
N PRO A 58 -2.57 5.29 -4.66
CA PRO A 58 -1.85 4.85 -5.83
C PRO A 58 -1.51 6.14 -6.58
N ALA A 59 -0.23 6.36 -6.86
CA ALA A 59 0.07 7.27 -7.95
C ALA A 59 -0.71 6.67 -9.11
N ASP A 60 -1.83 7.32 -9.47
CA ASP A 60 -2.92 6.82 -10.31
C ASP A 60 -2.36 6.37 -11.66
N ILE A 61 -1.74 5.20 -11.70
CA ILE A 61 -1.58 4.47 -12.93
C ILE A 61 -2.95 3.85 -13.12
N ASP A 62 -3.77 4.57 -13.85
CA ASP A 62 -5.09 4.11 -14.27
C ASP A 62 -4.89 2.94 -15.24
N LEU A 63 -4.73 1.76 -14.65
CA LEU A 63 -4.72 0.49 -15.34
C LEU A 63 -6.17 0.06 -15.54
N THR A 64 -6.51 -0.12 -16.80
CA THR A 64 -7.75 -0.76 -17.18
C THR A 64 -7.83 -2.16 -16.54
N PRO A 65 -9.04 -2.71 -16.34
CA PRO A 65 -9.19 -4.06 -15.80
C PRO A 65 -8.36 -5.11 -16.57
N ARG A 66 -8.29 -4.95 -17.90
CA ARG A 66 -7.53 -5.87 -18.76
C ARG A 66 -6.02 -5.77 -18.56
N GLU A 67 -5.50 -4.57 -18.34
CA GLU A 67 -4.08 -4.37 -18.04
C GLU A 67 -3.73 -4.97 -16.67
N ARG A 68 -4.63 -4.88 -15.68
CA ARG A 68 -4.43 -5.55 -14.38
C ARG A 68 -4.38 -7.06 -14.52
N ASP A 69 -5.28 -7.66 -15.29
CA ASP A 69 -5.24 -9.10 -15.57
C ASP A 69 -3.91 -9.53 -16.20
N VAL A 70 -3.43 -8.77 -17.19
CA VAL A 70 -2.16 -9.04 -17.87
C VAL A 70 -0.98 -8.88 -16.90
N LEU A 71 -0.98 -7.84 -16.07
CA LEU A 71 0.06 -7.57 -15.10
C LEU A 71 0.15 -8.67 -14.01
N ALA A 72 -0.99 -9.18 -13.54
CA ALA A 72 -1.03 -10.30 -12.60
C ALA A 72 -0.38 -11.56 -13.20
N LEU A 73 -0.74 -11.90 -14.44
CA LEU A 73 -0.12 -13.03 -15.14
C LEU A 73 1.37 -12.80 -15.43
N MET A 74 1.80 -11.56 -15.67
CA MET A 74 3.22 -11.23 -15.78
C MET A 74 3.97 -11.48 -14.47
N ALA A 75 3.35 -11.18 -13.32
CA ALA A 75 3.89 -11.42 -11.98
C ALA A 75 4.06 -12.93 -11.69
N GLU A 76 3.17 -13.76 -12.21
CA GLU A 76 3.29 -15.23 -12.20
C GLU A 76 4.37 -15.76 -13.16
N GLY A 77 5.02 -14.90 -13.94
CA GLY A 77 6.03 -15.29 -14.93
C GLY A 77 5.44 -15.79 -16.26
N ALA A 78 4.15 -15.58 -16.53
CA ALA A 78 3.51 -16.06 -17.74
C ALA A 78 4.06 -15.39 -19.02
N SER A 79 4.39 -16.19 -20.02
CA SER A 79 4.76 -15.68 -21.35
C SER A 79 3.56 -15.06 -22.08
N ASN A 80 3.80 -14.21 -23.09
CA ASN A 80 2.70 -13.59 -23.87
C ASN A 80 1.79 -14.64 -24.54
N LYS A 81 2.31 -15.83 -24.85
CA LYS A 81 1.50 -16.95 -25.37
C LYS A 81 0.60 -17.56 -24.29
N ALA A 82 1.09 -17.66 -23.05
CA ALA A 82 0.31 -18.13 -21.91
C ALA A 82 -0.77 -17.12 -21.53
N ILE A 83 -0.43 -15.83 -21.45
CA ILE A 83 -1.35 -14.71 -21.22
C ILE A 83 -2.49 -14.72 -22.26
N ALA A 84 -2.13 -14.82 -23.54
CA ALA A 84 -3.09 -14.90 -24.63
C ALA A 84 -4.09 -16.04 -24.45
N ARG A 85 -3.59 -17.23 -24.09
CA ARG A 85 -4.42 -18.41 -23.84
C ARG A 85 -5.34 -18.25 -22.62
N GLN A 86 -4.82 -17.75 -21.50
CA GLN A 86 -5.61 -17.56 -20.27
C GLN A 86 -6.69 -16.49 -20.43
N LEU A 87 -6.41 -15.41 -21.16
CA LEU A 87 -7.35 -14.30 -21.33
C LEU A 87 -8.25 -14.43 -22.58
N GLY A 88 -8.06 -15.47 -23.40
CA GLY A 88 -8.83 -15.69 -24.62
C GLY A 88 -8.58 -14.63 -25.70
N ILE A 89 -7.35 -14.11 -25.82
CA ILE A 89 -6.96 -13.08 -26.80
C ILE A 89 -5.85 -13.58 -27.73
N SER A 90 -5.56 -12.84 -28.79
CA SER A 90 -4.42 -13.15 -29.66
C SER A 90 -3.08 -12.85 -28.97
N VAL A 91 -2.01 -13.54 -29.37
CA VAL A 91 -0.63 -13.24 -28.89
C VAL A 91 -0.22 -11.82 -29.26
N HIS A 92 -0.70 -11.29 -30.39
CA HIS A 92 -0.46 -9.91 -30.80
C HIS A 92 -1.12 -8.92 -29.83
N THR A 93 -2.37 -9.17 -29.43
CA THR A 93 -3.10 -8.37 -28.43
C THR A 93 -2.43 -8.44 -27.06
N ALA A 94 -1.93 -9.62 -26.65
CA ALA A 94 -1.16 -9.75 -25.42
C ALA A 94 0.14 -8.92 -25.47
N LYS A 95 0.88 -8.93 -26.59
CA LYS A 95 2.07 -8.07 -26.78
C LYS A 95 1.72 -6.59 -26.67
N PHE A 96 0.59 -6.17 -27.25
CA PHE A 96 0.12 -4.80 -27.17
C PHE A 96 -0.15 -4.38 -25.71
N HIS A 97 -0.90 -5.18 -24.95
CA HIS A 97 -1.15 -4.88 -23.53
C HIS A 97 0.13 -4.86 -22.69
N VAL A 98 1.06 -5.80 -22.92
CA VAL A 98 2.36 -5.79 -22.23
C VAL A 98 3.14 -4.53 -22.56
N GLY A 99 3.21 -4.12 -23.83
CA GLY A 99 3.86 -2.87 -24.23
C GLY A 99 3.26 -1.65 -23.54
N SER A 100 1.92 -1.53 -23.57
CA SER A 100 1.22 -0.43 -22.90
C SER A 100 1.46 -0.41 -21.39
N LEU A 101 1.60 -1.58 -20.75
CA LEU A 101 1.96 -1.67 -19.33
C LEU A 101 3.37 -1.18 -19.07
N LEU A 102 4.34 -1.55 -19.92
CA LEU A 102 5.73 -1.07 -19.78
C LEU A 102 5.78 0.46 -19.87
N ASP A 103 5.09 1.04 -20.86
CA ASP A 103 5.04 2.49 -21.05
C ASP A 103 4.38 3.19 -19.84
N LYS A 104 3.23 2.66 -19.37
CA LYS A 104 2.51 3.23 -18.21
C LYS A 104 3.28 3.10 -16.90
N LEU A 105 4.07 2.04 -16.73
CA LEU A 105 4.85 1.79 -15.52
C LEU A 105 6.25 2.41 -15.57
N ASP A 106 6.60 3.07 -16.70
CA ASP A 106 7.95 3.58 -17.00
C ASP A 106 9.03 2.49 -16.81
N ALA A 107 8.74 1.30 -17.34
CA ALA A 107 9.53 0.11 -17.12
C ALA A 107 10.32 -0.31 -18.36
N THR A 108 11.58 -0.65 -18.16
CA THR A 108 12.49 -1.06 -19.24
C THR A 108 12.29 -2.51 -19.69
N GLY A 109 11.44 -3.26 -18.98
CA GLY A 109 11.13 -4.65 -19.30
C GLY A 109 10.13 -5.25 -18.33
N ARG A 110 9.72 -6.49 -18.59
CA ARG A 110 8.63 -7.15 -17.84
C ARG A 110 8.90 -7.31 -16.34
N THR A 111 10.12 -7.70 -15.97
CA THR A 111 10.49 -7.89 -14.57
C THR A 111 10.52 -6.56 -13.84
N ASP A 112 11.01 -5.53 -14.52
CA ASP A 112 11.04 -4.16 -14.02
C ASP A 112 9.63 -3.60 -13.84
N ALA A 113 8.71 -3.89 -14.76
CA ALA A 113 7.29 -3.52 -14.64
C ALA A 113 6.60 -4.20 -13.45
N VAL A 114 6.80 -5.50 -13.26
CA VAL A 114 6.26 -6.22 -12.09
C VAL A 114 6.83 -5.64 -10.79
N ALA A 115 8.13 -5.37 -10.73
CA ALA A 115 8.76 -4.78 -9.56
C ALA A 115 8.26 -3.35 -9.28
N HIS A 116 8.07 -2.53 -10.32
CA HIS A 116 7.46 -1.20 -10.20
C HIS A 116 6.02 -1.28 -9.72
N ALA A 117 5.22 -2.17 -10.28
CA ALA A 117 3.83 -2.38 -9.88
C ALA A 117 3.72 -2.85 -8.41
N ALA A 118 4.58 -3.76 -7.97
CA ALA A 118 4.63 -4.23 -6.58
C ALA A 118 5.05 -3.11 -5.61
N ARG A 119 6.09 -2.32 -5.95
CA ARG A 119 6.50 -1.17 -5.13
C ARG A 119 5.42 -0.09 -5.00
N ARG A 120 4.57 0.05 -6.02
CA ARG A 120 3.46 1.02 -6.06
C ARG A 120 2.15 0.46 -5.49
N GLY A 121 2.13 -0.78 -4.99
CA GLY A 121 0.93 -1.41 -4.43
C GLY A 121 -0.15 -1.77 -5.46
N VAL A 122 0.20 -1.82 -6.75
CA VAL A 122 -0.74 -2.17 -7.84
C VAL A 122 -1.02 -3.67 -7.87
N ILE A 123 -0.03 -4.47 -7.47
CA ILE A 123 -0.12 -5.92 -7.31
C ILE A 123 0.58 -6.33 -6.01
N ASN A 124 0.10 -7.40 -5.38
CA ASN A 124 0.75 -8.02 -4.23
C ASN A 124 1.48 -9.29 -4.69
N LEU A 125 2.74 -9.45 -4.29
CA LEU A 125 3.60 -10.60 -4.57
C LEU A 125 3.71 -11.52 -3.34
#